data_AF-A0A6H9T055-F1
#
_entry.id   AF-A0A6H9T055-F1
#
_cell.length_a   1.000
_cell.length_b   1.000
_cell.length_c   1.000
_cell.angle_alpha   90.00
_cell.angle_beta   90.00
_cell.angle_gamma   90.00
#
_symmetry.space_group_name_H-M   'P 1'
#
loop_
_entity.id
_entity.type
_entity.pdbx_description
1 polymer ?
#
loop_
_entity_poly.entity_id
_entity_poly.type
_entity_poly.pdbx_seq_one_letter_code
_entity_poly.pdbx_strand_id
1 'polypeptide(L)'
;MAATKVKARHGTDTQAAGERELVAIAELADVLREVGSDPAEGADALDAPIDVAPFLDGLTHVSQLIYRMKPLDADGRERAARHYFAGAFAGACGDDSAIACGVAGSLAQQADAVGPAAARCFARLARIGRRHGRMFAERRGRRVAA
;
A
#
# COMPACT_ATOMS: atom_id res chain seq x y z
N MET A 1 53.12 -14.01 -24.22
CA MET A 1 52.69 -15.38 -23.87
C MET A 1 51.72 -15.30 -22.71
N ALA A 2 50.54 -15.92 -22.88
CA ALA A 2 49.59 -16.50 -21.91
C ALA A 2 49.18 -15.72 -20.63
N ALA A 3 47.98 -15.84 -20.08
CA ALA A 3 46.64 -16.25 -20.51
C ALA A 3 45.71 -15.97 -19.31
N THR A 4 44.51 -15.51 -19.63
CA THR A 4 43.26 -15.45 -18.87
C THR A 4 43.13 -16.20 -17.53
N LYS A 5 42.42 -15.56 -16.57
CA LYS A 5 41.37 -16.26 -15.81
C LYS A 5 40.18 -15.35 -15.52
N VAL A 6 39.14 -15.52 -16.36
CA VAL A 6 37.74 -15.17 -16.09
C VAL A 6 37.20 -16.14 -15.02
N LYS A 7 36.46 -15.61 -14.05
CA LYS A 7 35.43 -16.37 -13.31
C LYS A 7 34.36 -15.38 -12.84
N ALA A 8 33.32 -15.20 -13.65
CA ALA A 8 32.00 -15.81 -13.48
C ALA A 8 31.27 -15.25 -12.23
N ARG A 9 30.43 -14.24 -12.41
CA ARG A 9 28.98 -14.36 -12.65
C ARG A 9 28.24 -14.68 -11.34
N HIS A 10 27.92 -13.63 -10.59
CA HIS A 10 26.72 -13.64 -9.74
C HIS A 10 25.61 -12.98 -10.54
N GLY A 11 24.83 -13.82 -11.21
CA GLY A 11 23.52 -13.41 -11.67
C GLY A 11 22.64 -13.28 -10.43
N THR A 12 22.24 -12.06 -10.10
CA THR A 12 20.95 -11.81 -9.51
C THR A 12 20.00 -11.64 -10.67
N ASP A 13 19.32 -12.75 -10.95
CA ASP A 13 18.02 -12.87 -11.56
C ASP A 13 17.51 -11.64 -12.31
N THR A 14 17.52 -11.79 -13.63
CA THR A 14 16.53 -11.18 -14.51
C THR A 14 15.13 -11.54 -14.00
N GLN A 15 14.61 -10.78 -13.03
CA GLN A 15 13.18 -10.80 -12.74
C GLN A 15 12.48 -10.39 -14.02
N ALA A 16 11.65 -11.32 -14.52
CA ALA A 16 10.87 -11.15 -15.72
C ALA A 16 10.21 -9.77 -15.72
N ALA A 17 10.47 -8.99 -16.78
CA ALA A 17 9.89 -7.67 -17.02
C ALA A 17 8.37 -7.75 -17.37
N GLY A 18 7.60 -8.51 -16.59
CA GLY A 18 6.18 -8.81 -16.83
C GLY A 18 5.21 -8.32 -15.76
N GLU A 19 5.68 -7.94 -14.57
CA GLU A 19 4.86 -7.36 -13.50
C GLU A 19 5.62 -6.19 -12.90
N ARG A 20 5.44 -4.98 -13.46
CA ARG A 20 5.92 -3.76 -12.80
C ARG A 20 5.30 -3.72 -11.40
N GLU A 21 6.14 -3.66 -10.38
CA GLU A 21 5.74 -3.44 -8.99
C GLU A 21 4.74 -2.27 -8.93
N LEU A 22 3.64 -2.48 -8.21
CA LEU A 22 2.60 -1.45 -8.02
C LEU A 22 3.18 -0.34 -7.16
N VAL A 23 3.42 0.81 -7.76
CA VAL A 23 4.13 1.93 -7.13
C VAL A 23 3.39 2.39 -5.88
N ALA A 24 2.06 2.51 -5.95
CA ALA A 24 1.26 2.88 -4.79
C ALA A 24 1.37 1.89 -3.62
N ILE A 25 1.53 0.58 -3.88
CA ILE A 25 1.69 -0.40 -2.79
C ILE A 25 3.09 -0.29 -2.18
N ALA A 26 4.12 -0.09 -3.00
CA ALA A 26 5.48 0.13 -2.53
C ALA A 26 5.57 1.38 -1.65
N GLU A 27 4.99 2.50 -2.09
CA GLU A 27 4.93 3.75 -1.31
C GLU A 27 4.23 3.55 0.04
N LEU A 28 3.13 2.79 0.09
CA LEU A 28 2.45 2.51 1.35
C LEU A 28 3.31 1.62 2.28
N ALA A 29 4.06 0.68 1.70
CA ALA A 29 4.98 -0.15 2.47
C ALA A 29 6.08 0.70 3.09
N ASP A 30 6.61 1.69 2.36
CA ASP A 30 7.61 2.61 2.88
C ASP A 30 7.06 3.50 4.00
N VAL A 31 5.86 4.06 3.83
CA VAL A 31 5.18 4.80 4.90
C VAL A 31 4.98 3.94 6.15
N LEU A 32 4.56 2.68 5.99
CA LEU A 32 4.40 1.75 7.12
C LEU A 32 5.75 1.46 7.81
N ARG A 33 6.83 1.30 7.05
CA ARG A 33 8.18 1.10 7.61
C ARG A 33 8.66 2.33 8.37
N GLU A 34 8.40 3.52 7.86
CA GLU A 34 8.74 4.78 8.53
C GLU A 34 8.00 4.90 9.87
N VAL A 35 6.68 4.69 9.87
CA VAL A 35 5.86 4.70 11.10
C VAL A 35 6.25 3.59 12.07
N GLY A 36 6.66 2.42 11.58
CA GLY A 36 7.16 1.33 12.42
C GLY A 36 8.58 1.55 12.95
N SER A 37 9.33 2.50 12.39
CA SER A 37 10.69 2.82 12.79
C SER A 37 10.78 4.05 13.69
N ASP A 38 9.73 4.87 13.76
CA ASP A 38 9.69 6.10 14.55
C ASP A 38 9.54 5.79 16.05
N PRO A 39 10.56 6.08 16.89
CA PRO A 39 10.52 5.82 18.32
C PRO A 39 9.88 6.95 19.14
N ALA A 40 9.23 7.97 18.55
CA ALA A 40 8.76 9.11 19.33
C ALA A 40 7.47 9.79 18.83
N GLU A 41 6.34 9.43 19.44
CA GLU A 41 5.24 10.37 19.73
C GLU A 41 4.72 10.02 21.14
N GLY A 42 5.59 10.16 22.14
CA GLY A 42 5.26 9.95 23.55
C GLY A 42 6.45 10.27 24.42
N ALA A 43 6.32 11.23 25.34
CA ALA A 43 7.38 11.63 26.28
C ALA A 43 7.72 10.55 27.34
N ASP A 44 7.17 9.33 27.18
CA ASP A 44 7.51 8.16 27.98
C ASP A 44 8.21 7.12 27.09
N ALA A 45 9.45 6.81 27.44
CA ALA A 45 10.34 5.86 26.76
C ALA A 45 9.90 4.38 26.87
N LEU A 46 8.61 4.13 27.06
CA LEU A 46 7.99 2.80 27.19
C LEU A 46 7.18 2.40 25.96
N ASP A 47 6.92 3.30 25.02
CA ASP A 47 6.13 2.97 23.83
C ASP A 47 7.03 2.32 22.77
N ALA A 48 7.05 0.99 22.75
CA ALA A 48 7.79 0.24 21.74
C ALA A 48 7.32 0.63 20.32
N PRO A 49 8.15 0.48 19.28
CA PRO A 49 7.73 0.75 17.91
C PRO A 49 6.51 -0.09 17.50
N ILE A 50 5.65 0.44 16.63
CA ILE A 50 4.49 -0.30 16.12
C ILE A 50 4.99 -1.47 15.28
N ASP A 51 4.60 -2.70 15.64
CA ASP A 51 4.83 -3.87 14.80
C ASP A 51 4.00 -3.77 13.52
N VAL A 52 4.67 -3.40 12.43
CA VAL A 52 4.06 -3.19 11.11
C VAL A 52 4.10 -4.43 10.22
N ALA A 53 4.77 -5.52 10.63
CA ALA A 53 4.94 -6.70 9.78
C ALA A 53 3.60 -7.30 9.28
N PRO A 54 2.55 -7.44 10.11
CA PRO A 54 1.26 -7.95 9.64
C PRO A 54 0.59 -7.06 8.58
N PHE A 55 0.87 -5.76 8.58
CA PHE A 55 0.33 -4.83 7.60
C PHE A 55 1.09 -4.93 6.28
N LEU A 56 2.42 -5.08 6.33
CA LEU A 56 3.27 -5.34 5.15
C LEU A 56 2.90 -6.67 4.48
N ASP A 57 2.65 -7.73 5.25
CA ASP A 57 2.15 -9.00 4.70
C ASP A 57 0.78 -8.84 4.03
N GLY A 58 -0.09 -8.01 4.62
CA GLY A 58 -1.36 -7.63 4.02
C GLY A 58 -1.21 -6.94 2.66
N LEU A 59 -0.18 -6.11 2.47
CA LEU A 59 0.11 -5.46 1.19
C LEU A 59 0.48 -6.47 0.11
N THR A 60 1.27 -7.50 0.44
CA THR A 60 1.59 -8.59 -0.51
C THR A 60 0.33 -9.28 -1.02
N HIS A 61 -0.63 -9.55 -0.13
CA HIS A 61 -1.92 -10.15 -0.52
C HIS A 61 -2.75 -9.23 -1.40
N VAL A 62 -2.75 -7.93 -1.11
CA VAL A 62 -3.46 -6.92 -1.92
C VAL A 62 -2.83 -6.80 -3.31
N SER A 63 -1.51 -6.79 -3.44
CA SER A 63 -0.83 -6.79 -4.73
C SER A 63 -1.25 -7.98 -5.58
N GLN A 64 -1.23 -9.20 -5.02
CA GLN A 64 -1.68 -10.40 -5.71
C GLN A 64 -3.15 -10.32 -6.13
N LEU A 65 -4.02 -9.77 -5.27
CA LEU A 65 -5.42 -9.55 -5.59
C LEU A 65 -5.58 -8.61 -6.79
N ILE A 66 -4.83 -7.51 -6.83
CA ILE A 66 -4.85 -6.52 -7.93
C ILE A 66 -4.40 -7.14 -9.24
N TYR A 67 -3.30 -7.88 -9.26
CA TYR A 67 -2.81 -8.57 -10.46
C TYR A 67 -3.81 -9.57 -11.02
N ARG A 68 -4.61 -10.21 -10.15
CA ARG A 68 -5.65 -11.17 -10.55
C ARG A 68 -6.95 -10.49 -11.02
N MET A 69 -7.13 -9.19 -10.84
CA MET A 69 -8.35 -8.50 -11.28
C MET A 69 -8.38 -8.32 -12.80
N LYS A 70 -9.31 -9.00 -13.47
CA LYS A 70 -9.69 -8.72 -14.85
C LYS A 70 -10.91 -7.79 -14.87
N PRO A 71 -10.98 -6.79 -15.77
CA PRO A 71 -10.17 -6.63 -16.98
C PRO A 71 -9.04 -5.57 -16.87
N LEU A 72 -8.40 -5.38 -15.71
CA LEU A 72 -7.42 -4.30 -15.55
C LEU A 72 -6.11 -4.57 -16.31
N ASP A 73 -5.67 -3.59 -17.11
CA ASP A 73 -4.33 -3.51 -17.69
C ASP A 73 -3.33 -2.96 -16.65
N ALA A 74 -2.09 -2.69 -17.06
CA ALA A 74 -1.04 -2.22 -16.14
C ALA A 74 -1.43 -0.89 -15.47
N ASP A 75 -1.89 0.09 -16.24
CA ASP A 75 -2.31 1.40 -15.73
C ASP A 75 -3.55 1.28 -14.85
N GLY A 76 -4.50 0.44 -15.24
CA GLY A 76 -5.69 0.12 -14.47
C GLY A 76 -5.34 -0.50 -13.12
N ARG A 77 -4.34 -1.39 -13.06
CA ARG A 77 -3.86 -2.00 -11.81
C ARG A 77 -3.17 -0.99 -10.90
N GLU A 78 -2.34 -0.11 -11.45
CA GLU A 78 -1.72 0.97 -10.67
C GLU A 78 -2.78 1.94 -10.11
N ARG A 79 -3.77 2.33 -10.92
CA ARG A 79 -4.91 3.13 -10.41
C ARG A 79 -5.65 2.38 -9.31
N ALA A 80 -5.91 1.09 -9.49
CA ALA A 80 -6.53 0.25 -8.47
C ALA A 80 -5.73 0.28 -7.14
N ALA A 81 -4.40 0.20 -7.23
CA ALA A 81 -3.49 0.32 -6.09
C ALA A 81 -3.56 1.71 -5.43
N ARG A 82 -3.66 2.79 -6.22
CA ARG A 82 -3.86 4.16 -5.70
C ARG A 82 -5.19 4.31 -4.98
N HIS A 83 -6.26 3.69 -5.47
CA HIS A 83 -7.55 3.66 -4.77
C HIS A 83 -7.46 2.91 -3.44
N TYR A 84 -6.74 1.78 -3.39
CA TYR A 84 -6.46 1.08 -2.14
C TYR A 84 -5.66 1.96 -1.16
N PHE A 85 -4.57 2.58 -1.62
CA PHE A 85 -3.73 3.49 -0.83
C PHE A 85 -4.56 4.62 -0.23
N ALA A 86 -5.34 5.33 -1.05
CA ALA A 86 -6.15 6.45 -0.61
C ALA A 86 -7.22 6.00 0.40
N GLY A 87 -7.81 4.82 0.17
CA GLY A 87 -8.68 4.17 1.14
C GLY A 87 -7.99 3.94 2.49
N ALA A 88 -6.77 3.37 2.48
CA ALA A 88 -6.00 3.10 3.69
C ALA A 88 -5.69 4.36 4.49
N PHE A 89 -5.27 5.44 3.82
CA PHE A 89 -5.07 6.73 4.47
C PHE A 89 -6.36 7.30 5.07
N ALA A 90 -7.45 7.35 4.28
CA ALA A 90 -8.73 7.83 4.77
C ALA A 90 -9.24 7.03 5.99
N GLY A 91 -9.07 5.71 5.97
CA GLY A 91 -9.43 4.85 7.09
C GLY A 91 -8.57 5.07 8.34
N ALA A 92 -7.28 5.34 8.17
CA ALA A 92 -6.37 5.62 9.27
C ALA A 92 -6.62 7.01 9.90
N CYS A 93 -7.03 8.00 9.10
CA CYS A 93 -7.35 9.35 9.57
C CYS A 93 -8.76 9.46 10.19
N GLY A 94 -9.62 8.45 10.01
CA GLY A 94 -11.02 8.48 10.45
C GLY A 94 -11.97 9.02 9.38
N ASP A 95 -13.17 8.46 9.32
CA ASP A 95 -14.13 8.67 8.23
C ASP A 95 -14.65 10.13 8.14
N ASP A 96 -14.67 10.84 9.27
CA ASP A 96 -15.12 12.24 9.36
C ASP A 96 -13.99 13.26 9.15
N SER A 97 -12.75 12.79 8.94
CA SER A 97 -11.61 13.68 8.73
C SER A 97 -11.71 14.44 7.40
N ALA A 98 -11.23 15.68 7.36
CA ALA A 98 -11.14 16.46 6.13
C ALA A 98 -10.36 15.72 5.03
N ILE A 99 -9.35 14.93 5.43
CA ILE A 99 -8.57 14.06 4.54
C ILE A 99 -9.46 12.96 3.94
N ALA A 100 -10.25 12.25 4.75
CA ALA A 100 -11.15 11.21 4.26
C ALA A 100 -12.22 11.76 3.31
N CYS A 101 -12.77 12.94 3.60
CA CYS A 101 -13.70 13.65 2.73
C CYS A 101 -13.05 14.06 1.41
N GLY A 102 -11.84 14.64 1.46
CA GLY A 102 -11.09 15.04 0.27
C GLY A 102 -10.73 13.85 -0.62
N VAL A 103 -10.28 12.74 -0.02
CA VAL A 103 -10.05 11.48 -0.73
C VAL A 103 -11.32 10.98 -1.39
N ALA A 104 -12.45 10.92 -0.66
CA ALA A 104 -13.72 10.44 -1.21
C ALA A 104 -14.16 11.28 -2.43
N GLY A 105 -14.02 12.61 -2.36
CA GLY A 105 -14.31 13.51 -3.46
C GLY A 105 -13.41 13.28 -4.68
N SER A 106 -12.09 13.16 -4.46
CA SER A 106 -11.14 12.88 -5.55
C SER A 106 -11.39 11.52 -6.22
N LEU A 107 -11.73 10.48 -5.45
CA LEU A 107 -12.03 9.16 -6.01
C LEU A 107 -13.35 9.15 -6.80
N ALA A 108 -14.35 9.94 -6.37
CA ALA A 108 -15.60 10.10 -7.10
C ALA A 108 -15.36 10.74 -8.48
N GLN A 109 -14.57 11.82 -8.54
CA GLN A 109 -14.20 12.48 -9.80
C GLN A 109 -13.45 11.54 -10.75
N GLN A 110 -12.56 10.68 -10.22
CA GLN A 110 -11.82 9.71 -11.02
C GLN A 110 -12.69 8.55 -11.54
N ALA A 111 -13.78 8.22 -10.83
CA ALA A 111 -14.70 7.16 -11.23
C ALA A 111 -15.50 7.53 -12.49
N ASP A 112 -15.80 8.82 -12.69
CA ASP A 112 -16.54 9.32 -13.86
C ASP A 112 -15.74 9.20 -15.16
N ALA A 113 -14.41 9.08 -15.06
CA ALA A 113 -13.50 9.00 -16.20
C ALA A 113 -13.21 7.57 -16.68
N VAL A 114 -13.81 6.53 -16.06
CA VAL A 114 -13.49 5.12 -16.33
C VAL A 114 -14.73 4.26 -16.56
N GLY A 115 -14.54 3.13 -17.26
CA GLY A 115 -15.64 2.19 -17.52
C GLY A 115 -16.23 1.60 -16.22
N PRO A 116 -17.52 1.21 -16.21
CA PRO A 116 -18.22 0.76 -14.99
C PRO A 116 -17.58 -0.45 -14.29
N ALA A 117 -16.94 -1.35 -15.04
CA ALA A 117 -16.24 -2.50 -14.46
C ALA A 117 -14.98 -2.08 -13.68
N ALA A 118 -14.18 -1.17 -14.23
CA ALA A 118 -13.00 -0.63 -13.55
C ALA A 118 -13.40 0.19 -12.33
N ALA A 119 -14.43 1.04 -12.44
CA ALA A 119 -14.97 1.81 -11.31
C ALA A 119 -15.36 0.90 -10.13
N ARG A 120 -15.99 -0.25 -10.40
CA ARG A 120 -16.32 -1.24 -9.34
C ARG A 120 -15.08 -1.86 -8.70
N CYS A 121 -14.05 -2.19 -9.49
CA CYS A 121 -12.78 -2.69 -8.96
C CYS A 121 -12.13 -1.66 -8.04
N PHE A 122 -12.08 -0.39 -8.47
CA PHE A 122 -11.51 0.72 -7.72
C PHE A 122 -12.26 0.98 -6.41
N ALA A 123 -13.60 1.05 -6.47
CA ALA A 123 -14.43 1.20 -5.28
C ALA A 123 -14.24 0.05 -4.29
N ARG A 124 -14.12 -1.19 -4.78
CA ARG A 124 -13.84 -2.36 -3.94
C ARG A 124 -12.49 -2.22 -3.22
N LEU A 125 -11.45 -1.83 -3.93
CA LEU A 125 -10.11 -1.67 -3.35
C LEU A 125 -10.05 -0.50 -2.36
N ALA A 126 -10.70 0.63 -2.65
CA ALA A 126 -10.80 1.74 -1.69
C ALA A 126 -11.47 1.31 -0.39
N ARG A 127 -12.51 0.47 -0.45
CA ARG A 127 -13.17 -0.08 0.74
C ARG A 127 -12.27 -1.04 1.53
N ILE A 128 -11.53 -1.91 0.84
CA ILE A 128 -10.56 -2.82 1.47
C ILE A 128 -9.47 -1.99 2.17
N GLY A 129 -8.90 -1.01 1.46
CA GLY A 129 -7.91 -0.07 2.00
C GLY A 129 -8.44 0.61 3.25
N ARG A 130 -9.64 1.21 3.21
CA ARG A 130 -10.27 1.87 4.36
C ARG A 130 -10.39 0.96 5.58
N ARG A 131 -10.80 -0.30 5.38
CA ARG A 131 -10.85 -1.28 6.47
C ARG A 131 -9.45 -1.53 7.06
N HIS A 132 -8.43 -1.69 6.21
CA HIS A 132 -7.05 -1.89 6.66
C HIS A 132 -6.50 -0.67 7.42
N GLY A 133 -6.76 0.54 6.92
CA GLY A 133 -6.42 1.79 7.59
C GLY A 133 -7.02 1.92 8.98
N ARG A 134 -8.31 1.58 9.14
CA ARG A 134 -8.97 1.57 10.46
C ARG A 134 -8.34 0.57 11.43
N MET A 135 -8.08 -0.66 10.97
CA MET A 135 -7.40 -1.66 11.81
C MET A 135 -6.00 -1.21 12.23
N PHE A 136 -5.28 -0.50 11.35
CA PHE A 136 -3.99 0.10 11.69
C PHE A 136 -4.12 1.19 12.76
N ALA A 137 -5.03 2.14 12.56
CA ALA A 137 -5.28 3.22 13.51
C ALA A 137 -5.77 2.71 14.87
N GLU A 138 -6.65 1.71 14.91
CA GLU A 138 -7.09 1.05 16.15
C GLU A 138 -5.91 0.41 16.89
N ARG A 139 -5.01 -0.27 16.16
CA ARG A 139 -3.82 -0.89 16.77
C ARG A 139 -2.84 0.15 17.30
N ARG A 140 -2.71 1.29 16.62
CA ARG A 140 -1.95 2.46 17.11
C ARG A 140 -2.61 3.08 18.35
N GLY A 141 -3.92 3.32 18.32
CA GLY A 141 -4.67 3.94 19.41
C GLY A 141 -4.72 3.10 20.69
N ARG A 142 -4.76 1.77 20.58
CA ARG A 142 -4.63 0.86 21.73
C ARG A 142 -3.29 0.98 22.47
N ARG A 143 -2.23 1.50 21.84
CA ARG A 143 -0.96 1.78 22.53
C ARG A 143 -1.00 3.09 23.31
N VAL A 144 -1.54 4.14 22.70
CA VAL A 144 -1.63 5.48 23.33
C VAL A 144 -2.52 5.47 24.60
N ALA A 145 -3.49 4.55 24.68
CA ALA A 145 -4.42 4.45 25.82
C ALA A 145 -4.01 3.40 26.88
N ALA A 146 -2.89 2.67 26.70
CA ALA A 146 -2.42 1.63 27.61
C ALA A 146 -1.31 2.14 28.52
#